data_AF-I9AVU6-F1
#
_entry.id   AF-I9AVU6-F1
#
_cell.length_a   1.000
_cell.length_b   1.000
_cell.length_c   1.000
_cell.angle_alpha   90.00
_cell.angle_beta   90.00
_cell.angle_gamma   90.00
#
_symmetry.space_group_name_H-M   'P 1'
#
loop_
_entity.id
_entity.type
_entity.pdbx_description
1 polymer ?
#
loop_
_entity_poly.entity_id
_entity_poly.type
_entity_poly.pdbx_seq_one_letter_code
_entity_poly.pdbx_strand_id
1 'polypeptide(L)' 'MENHEVCEEIITLLRKQRHDFVNHLQVIHAMLQMGRREKALLYIEELAKDPALVSDAVKAYEERCAYLHKT' A
#
# COMPACT_ATOMS: atom_id res chain seq x y z
N MET A 1 -25.04 6.58 -12.49
CA MET A 1 -23.70 6.49 -13.08
C MET A 1 -22.59 6.65 -12.04
N GLU A 2 -22.85 7.25 -10.87
CA GLU A 2 -21.87 7.43 -9.78
C GLU A 2 -21.27 6.14 -9.20
N ASN A 3 -22.06 5.07 -9.02
CA ASN A 3 -21.58 3.85 -8.36
C ASN A 3 -20.50 3.09 -9.16
N HIS A 4 -20.42 3.28 -10.48
CA HIS A 4 -19.47 2.55 -11.32
C HIS A 4 -18.06 3.17 -11.27
N GLU A 5 -17.97 4.51 -11.23
CA GLU A 5 -16.69 5.22 -11.07
C GLU A 5 -16.06 4.96 -9.70
N VAL A 6 -16.86 4.99 -8.63
CA VAL A 6 -16.37 4.67 -7.27
C VAL A 6 -15.79 3.25 -7.20
N CYS A 7 -16.42 2.28 -7.88
CA CYS A 7 -15.90 0.92 -7.96
C CYS A 7 -14.55 0.82 -8.69
N GLU A 8 -14.36 1.52 -9.82
CA GLU A 8 -13.09 1.52 -10.56
C GLU A 8 -11.96 2.19 -9.79
N GLU A 9 -12.26 3.25 -9.03
CA GLU A 9 -11.29 3.91 -8.16
C GLU A 9 -10.86 2.99 -7.01
N ILE A 10 -11.80 2.32 -6.34
CA ILE A 10 -11.50 1.33 -5.30
C ILE A 10 -10.66 0.18 -5.87
N ILE A 11 -11.01 -0.34 -7.05
CA ILE A 11 -10.23 -1.40 -7.71
C ILE A 11 -8.80 -0.93 -7.98
N THR A 12 -8.60 0.32 -8.40
CA THR A 12 -7.28 0.90 -8.64
C THR A 12 -6.46 0.99 -7.36
N LEU A 13 -7.06 1.44 -6.26
CA LEU A 13 -6.41 1.50 -4.94
C LEU A 13 -6.03 0.12 -4.43
N LEU A 14 -6.93 -0.87 -4.55
CA LEU A 14 -6.66 -2.25 -4.18
C LEU A 14 -5.52 -2.87 -5.00
N ARG A 15 -5.44 -2.56 -6.30
CA ARG A 15 -4.32 -3.00 -7.15
C ARG A 15 -2.99 -2.43 -6.68
N LYS A 16 -2.96 -1.15 -6.31
CA LYS A 16 -1.76 -0.49 -5.77
C LYS A 16 -1.35 -1.09 -4.43
N GLN A 17 -2.29 -1.24 -3.50
CA GLN A 17 -2.03 -1.88 -2.20
C GLN A 17 -1.48 -3.31 -2.37
N ARG A 18 -2.07 -4.09 -3.28
CA ARG A 18 -1.57 -5.44 -3.59
C ARG A 18 -0.16 -5.42 -4.16
N HIS A 19 0.14 -4.50 -5.08
CA HIS A 19 1.48 -4.35 -5.63
C HIS A 19 2.51 -4.07 -4.53
N ASP A 20 2.23 -3.10 -3.66
CA ASP A 20 3.15 -2.70 -2.60
C ASP A 20 3.36 -3.84 -1.60
N PHE A 21 2.29 -4.56 -1.23
CA PHE A 21 2.38 -5.76 -0.39
C PHE A 21 3.28 -6.85 -1.00
N VAL A 22 3.09 -7.17 -2.28
CA VAL A 22 3.93 -8.16 -2.98
C VAL A 22 5.38 -7.71 -3.03
N ASN A 23 5.64 -6.42 -3.27
CA ASN A 23 6.98 -5.87 -3.29
C ASN A 23 7.68 -6.00 -1.92
N HIS A 24 7.01 -5.69 -0.82
CA HIS A 24 7.56 -5.88 0.53
C HIS A 24 7.90 -7.35 0.79
N LEU A 25 7.06 -8.29 0.36
CA LEU A 25 7.34 -9.73 0.44
C LEU A 25 8.56 -10.13 -0.40
N GLN A 26 8.69 -9.61 -1.62
CA GLN A 26 9.85 -9.88 -2.49
C GLN A 26 11.15 -9.39 -1.87
N VAL A 27 11.14 -8.19 -1.27
CA VAL A 27 12.29 -7.64 -0.55
C VAL A 27 12.69 -8.52 0.62
N ILE A 28 11.73 -8.93 1.46
CA ILE A 28 11.97 -9.85 2.59
C ILE A 28 12.55 -11.18 2.08
N HIS A 29 11.92 -11.77 1.06
CA HIS A 29 12.38 -13.03 0.45
C HIS A 29 13.82 -12.92 -0.05
N ALA A 30 14.17 -11.85 -0.77
CA ALA A 30 15.54 -11.62 -1.23
C ALA A 30 16.54 -11.49 -0.07
N MET A 31 16.17 -10.78 1.01
CA MET A 31 17.02 -10.69 2.20
C MET A 31 17.28 -12.05 2.83
N LEU A 32 16.24 -12.89 2.93
CA LEU A 32 16.36 -14.25 3.47
C LEU A 32 17.23 -15.14 2.57
N GLN A 33 17.07 -15.09 1.25
CA GLN A 33 17.91 -15.83 0.29
C GLN A 33 19.39 -15.44 0.39
N MET A 34 19.69 -14.18 0.68
CA MET A 34 21.06 -13.68 0.90
C MET A 34 21.61 -13.98 2.31
N GLY A 35 20.87 -14.70 3.16
CA GLY A 35 21.26 -14.98 4.55
C GLY A 35 21.19 -13.76 5.48
N ARG A 36 20.61 -12.64 5.03
CA ARG A 36 20.52 -11.37 5.78
C ARG A 36 19.33 -11.38 6.75
N ARG A 37 19.28 -12.37 7.65
CA ARG A 37 18.13 -12.62 8.54
C ARG A 37 17.82 -11.45 9.47
N GLU A 38 18.84 -10.85 10.08
CA GLU A 38 18.67 -9.70 10.98
C GLU A 38 18.06 -8.50 10.25
N LYS A 39 18.50 -8.23 9.02
CA LYS A 39 17.93 -7.15 8.19
C LYS A 39 16.50 -7.44 7.79
N ALA A 40 16.17 -8.70 7.46
CA ALA A 40 14.80 -9.09 7.16
C ALA A 40 13.88 -8.89 8.37
N LEU A 41 14.34 -9.26 9.57
CA LEU A 41 13.60 -9.06 10.82
C LEU A 41 13.37 -7.57 11.12
N LEU A 42 14.42 -6.75 11.04
CA LEU A 42 14.31 -5.30 11.21
C LEU A 42 13.33 -4.69 10.20
N TYR A 43 13.42 -5.09 8.93
CA TYR A 43 12.51 -4.60 7.89
C TYR A 43 11.04 -4.96 8.19
N ILE A 44 10.77 -6.18 8.67
CA ILE A 44 9.41 -6.59 9.09
C ILE A 44 8.95 -5.75 10.29
N GLU A 45 9.83 -5.49 11.25
CA GLU A 45 9.49 -4.73 12.45
C GLU A 45 9.20 -3.25 12.13
N GLU A 46 9.96 -2.66 11.21
CA GLU A 46 9.71 -1.33 10.66
C GLU A 46 8.38 -1.30 9.89
N LEU A 47 8.15 -2.28 9.02
CA LEU A 47 6.93 -2.39 8.22
C LEU A 47 5.67 -2.54 9.09
N ALA A 48 5.77 -3.30 10.19
CA ALA A 48 4.67 -3.50 11.12
C ALA A 48 4.35 -2.24 11.94
N LYS A 49 5.34 -1.35 12.13
CA LYS A 49 5.18 -0.07 12.83
C LYS A 49 4.75 1.05 11.89
N ASP A 50 4.78 0.84 10.58
CA ASP A 50 4.47 1.87 9.59
C ASP A 50 2.94 2.05 9.44
N PRO A 51 2.37 3.18 9.92
CA PRO A 51 0.95 3.46 9.76
C PRO A 51 0.56 3.75 8.30
N ALA A 52 1.54 4.06 7.43
CA ALA A 52 1.34 4.35 6.01
C ALA A 52 0.90 3.12 5.20
N LEU A 53 1.16 1.91 5.70
CA LEU A 53 0.88 0.65 4.99
C LEU A 53 -0.59 0.46 4.58
N VAL A 54 -1.50 1.07 5.33
CA VAL A 54 -2.94 1.12 5.03
C VAL A 54 -3.41 2.55 4.81
N SER A 55 -2.81 3.52 5.53
CA SER A 55 -3.26 4.90 5.52
C SER A 55 -2.99 5.62 4.20
N ASP A 56 -1.92 5.31 3.46
CA ASP A 56 -1.52 6.13 2.31
C ASP A 56 -2.45 5.96 1.11
N ALA A 57 -2.94 4.74 0.88
CA ALA A 57 -3.91 4.48 -0.18
C ALA A 57 -5.26 5.17 0.13
N VAL A 58 -5.68 5.16 1.40
CA VAL A 58 -6.94 5.79 1.84
C VAL A 58 -6.81 7.31 1.81
N LYS A 59 -5.69 7.86 2.28
CA LYS A 59 -5.44 9.30 2.33
C LYS A 59 -5.32 9.91 0.93
N ALA A 60 -4.66 9.20 0.00
CA ALA A 60 -4.61 9.61 -1.40
C ALA A 60 -6.00 9.62 -2.07
N TYR A 61 -6.92 8.77 -1.62
CA TYR A 61 -8.31 8.78 -2.06
C TYR A 61 -9.10 9.95 -1.46
N GLU A 62 -8.98 10.19 -0.14
CA GLU A 62 -9.63 11.29 0.56
C GLU A 62 -9.24 12.66 -0.03
N GLU A 63 -7.96 12.88 -0.31
CA GLU A 63 -7.46 14.12 -0.93
C GLU A 63 -8.04 14.33 -2.34
N ARG A 64 -8.23 13.25 -3.10
CA ARG A 64 -8.77 13.30 -4.46
C ARG A 64 -10.28 13.49 -4.48
N CYS A 65 -11.01 12.85 -3.57
CA CYS A 65 -12.44 13.12 -3.37
C CYS A 65 -12.68 14.58 -2.91
N ALA A 66 -11.85 15.10 -2.01
CA ALA A 66 -11.95 16.50 -1.56
C ALA A 66 -11.72 17.52 -2.68
N TYR A 67 -10.95 17.16 -3.71
CA TYR A 67 -10.74 18.00 -4.89
C TYR A 67 -11.92 17.95 -5.87
N LEU A 68 -12.55 16.79 -6.04
CA LEU A 68 -13.67 16.59 -6.97
C LEU A 68 -15.00 17.20 -6.48
N HIS A 69 -15.19 17.37 -5.16
CA HIS A 69 -16.42 17.92 -4.56
C HIS A 69 -16.29 19.40 -4.16
N LYS A 70 -15.27 20.12 -4.66
CA LYS A 70 -15.02 21.55 -4.38
C LYS A 70 -15.60 22.51 -5.44
N THR A 71 -16.45 22.02 -6.33
CA THR A 71 -17.22 22.76 -7.35
C THR A 71 -18.70 22.52 -7.16
#